data_AF-A0A8S9JRD5-F1
#
_entry.id   AF-A0A8S9JRD5-F1
#
_cell.length_a   1.000
_cell.length_b   1.000
_cell.length_c   1.000
_cell.angle_alpha   90.00
_cell.angle_beta   90.00
_cell.angle_gamma   90.00
#
_symmetry.space_group_name_H-M   'P 1'
#
loop_
_entity.id
_entity.type
_entity.pdbx_description
1 polymer ?
#
loop_
_entity_poly.entity_id
_entity_poly.type
_entity_poly.pdbx_seq_one_letter_code
_entity_poly.pdbx_strand_id
1 'polypeptide(L)'
;MSDEHPLTLYCGGKGNGKIWCDVCEVELDPSKWFFACSDCEVALHVQCALGDFSRLMPGKLYTFGERECEVVLNNLYTRPFCSHCRSRCKAPVIFKENGKDNGYICSLSCLSSYLCIDFGPPQFTEI
;
A
#
# COMPACT_ATOMS: atom_id res chain seq x y z
N MET A 1 -24.03 15.02 -10.88
CA MET A 1 -23.49 15.12 -9.51
C MET A 1 -22.29 14.20 -9.51
N SER A 2 -21.07 14.70 -9.32
CA SER A 2 -19.87 13.87 -9.26
C SER A 2 -19.57 13.63 -7.78
N ASP A 3 -19.43 12.38 -7.36
CA ASP A 3 -19.07 12.01 -5.98
C ASP A 3 -17.55 12.17 -5.71
N GLU A 4 -16.84 12.85 -6.62
CA GLU A 4 -15.41 13.13 -6.50
C GLU A 4 -15.14 14.30 -5.55
N HIS A 5 -14.69 13.98 -4.34
CA HIS A 5 -14.25 14.96 -3.34
C HIS A 5 -12.74 14.83 -3.11
N PRO A 6 -11.97 15.93 -3.24
CA PRO A 6 -10.53 15.87 -3.04
C PRO A 6 -10.17 15.66 -1.57
N LEU A 7 -9.19 14.79 -1.32
CA LEU A 7 -8.58 14.66 -0.01
C LEU A 7 -7.64 15.84 0.25
N THR A 8 -7.83 16.51 1.39
CA THR A 8 -6.97 17.60 1.84
C THR A 8 -5.99 17.08 2.89
N LEU A 9 -4.75 17.57 2.85
CA LEU A 9 -3.71 17.19 3.81
C LEU A 9 -3.80 18.09 5.05
N TYR A 10 -3.93 17.50 6.23
CA TYR A 10 -4.05 18.17 7.52
C TYR A 10 -2.89 17.81 8.44
N CYS A 11 -2.45 18.77 9.26
CA CYS A 11 -1.51 18.55 10.36
C CYS A 11 -1.69 19.63 11.42
N GLY A 12 -1.68 19.23 12.69
CA GLY A 12 -1.79 20.14 13.81
C GLY A 12 -3.24 20.33 14.26
N GLY A 13 -3.53 19.81 15.45
CA GLY A 13 -4.76 20.09 16.17
C GLY A 13 -4.66 19.51 17.57
N LYS A 14 -4.83 20.35 18.59
CA LYS A 14 -5.26 19.89 19.92
C LYS A 14 -6.76 19.60 19.87
N GLY A 15 -7.17 18.70 18.99
CA GLY A 15 -8.50 18.13 18.98
C GLY A 15 -8.55 17.08 20.09
N ASN A 16 -9.51 17.20 20.99
CA ASN A 16 -9.77 16.22 22.05
C ASN A 16 -10.49 14.95 21.53
N GLY A 17 -10.78 14.87 20.23
CA GLY A 17 -11.43 13.73 19.58
C GLY A 17 -10.41 12.74 18.99
N LYS A 18 -10.69 11.44 19.16
CA LYS A 18 -9.95 10.37 18.48
C LYS A 18 -10.44 10.25 17.05
N ILE A 19 -9.52 10.29 16.10
CA ILE A 19 -9.81 10.09 14.67
C ILE A 19 -9.17 8.77 14.25
N TRP A 20 -9.88 7.97 13.45
CA TRP A 20 -9.42 6.66 13.00
C TRP A 20 -9.17 6.68 11.50
N CYS A 21 -8.18 5.92 11.05
CA CYS A 21 -7.93 5.75 9.63
C CYS A 21 -8.91 4.73 9.01
N ASP A 22 -9.70 5.13 8.02
CA ASP A 22 -10.72 4.27 7.38
C ASP A 22 -10.13 3.05 6.63
N VAL A 23 -8.85 3.09 6.29
CA VAL A 23 -8.20 2.02 5.52
C VAL A 23 -7.62 0.93 6.42
N CYS A 24 -7.04 1.32 7.56
CA CYS A 24 -6.31 0.41 8.44
C CYS A 24 -6.92 0.22 9.82
N GLU A 25 -7.95 1.00 10.17
CA GLU A 25 -8.67 0.97 11.45
C GLU A 25 -7.75 1.21 12.66
N VAL A 26 -6.74 2.07 12.47
CA VAL A 26 -5.81 2.50 13.53
C VAL A 26 -5.96 4.00 13.75
N GLU A 27 -5.89 4.43 15.01
CA GLU A 27 -5.94 5.83 15.43
C GLU A 27 -4.92 6.69 14.67
N LEU A 28 -5.36 7.86 14.20
CA LEU A 28 -4.51 8.89 13.64
C LEU A 28 -3.82 9.63 14.78
N ASP A 29 -2.55 9.95 14.58
CA ASP A 29 -1.80 10.83 15.48
C ASP A 29 -2.01 12.29 15.02
N PRO A 30 -2.70 13.15 15.79
CA PRO A 30 -2.96 14.54 15.39
C PRO A 30 -1.69 15.39 15.22
N SER A 31 -0.55 14.92 15.74
CA SER A 31 0.75 15.56 15.54
C SER A 31 1.42 15.18 14.20
N LYS A 32 0.87 14.21 13.46
CA LYS A 32 1.34 13.76 12.15
C LYS A 32 0.41 14.21 11.05
N TRP A 33 0.95 14.28 9.84
CA TRP A 33 0.15 14.56 8.64
C TRP A 33 -0.79 13.41 8.32
N PHE A 34 -2.03 13.73 7.96
CA PHE A 34 -3.05 12.79 7.48
C PHE A 34 -3.89 13.44 6.39
N PHE A 35 -4.52 12.63 5.55
CA PHE A 35 -5.49 13.11 4.56
C PHE A 35 -6.90 13.03 5.15
N ALA A 36 -7.74 14.02 4.87
CA ALA A 36 -9.16 13.95 5.21
C ALA A 36 -10.04 14.65 4.16
N CYS A 37 -11.31 14.24 4.11
CA CYS A 37 -12.37 14.94 3.40
C CYS A 37 -13.53 15.14 4.39
N SER A 38 -13.90 16.41 4.62
CA SER A 38 -15.01 16.75 5.53
C SER A 38 -16.37 16.32 4.98
N ASP A 39 -16.54 16.33 3.66
CA ASP A 39 -17.82 16.01 3.02
C ASP A 39 -18.09 14.51 3.02
N CYS A 40 -17.03 13.69 2.93
CA CYS A 40 -17.12 12.23 2.97
C CYS A 40 -16.92 11.64 4.37
N GLU A 41 -16.56 12.45 5.36
CA GLU A 41 -16.14 12.01 6.70
C GLU A 41 -15.01 10.97 6.69
N VAL A 42 -14.14 11.02 5.68
CA VAL A 42 -12.99 10.10 5.52
C VAL A 42 -11.73 10.72 6.10
N ALA A 43 -10.95 9.92 6.82
CA ALA A 43 -9.63 10.27 7.31
C ALA A 43 -8.64 9.11 7.11
N LEU A 44 -7.45 9.38 6.57
CA LEU A 44 -6.47 8.38 6.17
C LEU A 44 -5.06 8.77 6.64
N HIS A 45 -4.29 7.80 7.15
CA HIS A 45 -2.84 8.00 7.25
C HIS A 45 -2.27 8.27 5.85
N VAL A 46 -1.29 9.16 5.73
CA VAL A 46 -0.59 9.43 4.45
C VAL A 46 -0.10 8.13 3.81
N GLN A 47 0.48 7.23 4.60
CA GLN A 47 0.94 5.93 4.12
C GLN A 47 -0.19 5.01 3.62
N CYS A 48 -1.41 5.11 4.19
CA CYS A 48 -2.55 4.35 3.71
C CYS A 48 -3.11 4.92 2.40
N ALA A 49 -3.10 6.26 2.26
CA ALA A 49 -3.56 6.94 1.05
C ALA A 49 -2.59 6.81 -0.13
N LEU A 50 -1.29 6.72 0.11
CA LEU A 50 -0.27 6.66 -0.95
C LEU A 50 0.31 5.26 -1.14
N GLY A 51 0.74 4.63 -0.04
CA GLY A 51 1.50 3.39 -0.07
C GLY A 51 2.92 3.53 -0.64
N ASP A 52 3.68 2.45 -0.56
CA ASP A 52 5.09 2.42 -0.95
C ASP A 52 5.31 2.63 -2.45
N PHE A 53 4.33 2.23 -3.26
CA PHE A 53 4.41 2.24 -4.72
C PHE A 53 3.75 3.47 -5.35
N SER A 54 3.33 4.47 -4.56
CA SER A 54 2.68 5.71 -5.03
C SER A 54 3.42 6.47 -6.12
N ARG A 55 4.76 6.34 -6.18
CA ARG A 55 5.60 7.01 -7.19
C ARG A 55 5.81 6.17 -8.45
N LEU A 56 5.20 4.99 -8.54
CA LEU A 56 5.27 4.13 -9.70
C LEU A 56 4.06 4.35 -10.60
N MET A 57 4.26 4.17 -11.90
CA MET A 57 3.21 4.39 -12.90
C MET A 57 2.42 3.09 -13.12
N PRO A 58 1.09 3.08 -12.95
CA PRO A 58 0.25 1.93 -13.28
C PRO A 58 0.46 1.48 -14.74
N GLY A 59 0.43 0.17 -14.97
CA GLY A 59 0.72 -0.47 -16.26
C GLY A 59 2.21 -0.65 -16.57
N LYS A 60 3.11 -0.07 -15.76
CA LYS A 60 4.56 -0.25 -15.96
C LYS A 60 5.02 -1.60 -15.39
N LEU A 61 5.87 -2.28 -16.17
CA LEU A 61 6.50 -3.53 -15.79
C LEU A 61 7.87 -3.28 -15.13
N TYR A 62 8.16 -4.05 -14.09
CA TYR A 62 9.44 -4.08 -13.39
C TYR A 62 9.92 -5.52 -13.26
N THR A 63 11.18 -5.77 -13.61
CA THR A 63 11.78 -7.10 -13.56
C THR A 63 12.64 -7.26 -12.32
N PHE A 64 12.43 -8.35 -11.57
CA PHE A 64 13.18 -8.72 -10.37
C PHE A 64 13.66 -10.17 -10.50
N GLY A 65 14.89 -10.35 -10.99
CA GLY A 65 15.37 -11.68 -11.40
C GLY A 65 14.58 -12.20 -12.60
N GLU A 66 14.01 -13.39 -12.48
CA GLU A 66 13.16 -14.01 -13.52
C GLU A 66 11.68 -13.57 -13.44
N ARG A 67 11.34 -12.72 -12.46
CA ARG A 67 9.96 -12.28 -12.23
C ARG A 67 9.68 -10.94 -12.88
N GLU A 68 8.53 -10.86 -13.53
CA GLU A 68 7.99 -9.61 -14.05
C GLU A 68 6.77 -9.20 -13.24
N CYS A 69 6.80 -7.99 -12.68
CA CYS A 69 5.74 -7.43 -11.87
C CYS A 69 5.16 -6.18 -12.54
N GLU A 70 3.85 -6.17 -12.75
CA GLU A 70 3.10 -5.01 -13.21
C GLU A 70 2.65 -4.15 -12.03
N VAL A 71 2.82 -2.84 -12.15
CA VAL A 71 2.19 -1.87 -11.23
C VAL A 71 0.71 -1.79 -11.57
N VAL A 72 -0.16 -2.13 -10.63
CA VAL A 72 -1.62 -2.13 -10.84
C VAL A 72 -2.33 -1.26 -9.81
N LEU A 73 -3.50 -0.76 -10.20
CA LEU A 73 -4.41 -0.10 -9.28
C LEU A 73 -5.13 -1.13 -8.40
N ASN A 74 -5.29 -0.80 -7.12
CA ASN A 74 -6.03 -1.58 -6.14
C ASN A 74 -7.45 -1.00 -5.98
N ASN A 75 -8.20 -0.98 -7.08
CA ASN A 75 -9.55 -0.39 -7.16
C ASN A 75 -10.64 -1.45 -7.40
N LEU A 76 -10.34 -2.72 -7.13
CA LEU A 76 -11.33 -3.81 -7.21
C LEU A 76 -12.28 -3.75 -6.01
N TYR A 77 -13.52 -4.22 -6.19
CA TYR A 77 -14.55 -4.29 -5.14
C TYR A 77 -14.06 -4.95 -3.85
N THR A 78 -13.19 -5.95 -3.99
CA THR A 78 -12.49 -6.56 -2.87
C THR A 78 -11.00 -6.38 -3.05
N ARG A 79 -10.35 -5.72 -2.08
CA ARG A 79 -8.89 -5.63 -2.01
C ARG A 79 -8.27 -7.03 -2.01
N PRO A 80 -7.33 -7.36 -2.93
CA PRO A 80 -6.73 -8.68 -3.04
C PRO A 80 -5.81 -8.97 -1.85
N PHE A 81 -5.50 -10.24 -1.63
CA PHE A 81 -4.54 -10.67 -0.63
C PHE A 81 -3.11 -10.56 -1.16
N CYS A 82 -2.22 -10.04 -0.32
CA CYS A 82 -0.78 -10.04 -0.61
C CYS A 82 -0.22 -11.47 -0.51
N SER A 83 0.57 -11.89 -1.51
CA SER A 83 1.22 -13.20 -1.57
C SER A 83 2.19 -13.45 -0.40
N HIS A 84 2.79 -12.38 0.14
CA HIS A 84 3.73 -12.49 1.26
C HIS A 84 3.03 -12.41 2.62
N CYS A 85 2.49 -11.25 3.00
CA CYS A 85 1.94 -11.04 4.35
C CYS A 85 0.53 -11.59 4.54
N ARG A 86 -0.11 -12.11 3.48
CA ARG A 86 -1.47 -12.69 3.48
C ARG A 86 -2.58 -11.74 3.96
N SER A 87 -2.28 -10.46 4.15
CA SER A 87 -3.26 -9.42 4.48
C SER A 87 -3.85 -8.82 3.21
N ARG A 88 -5.04 -8.21 3.31
CA ARG A 88 -5.61 -7.44 2.20
C ARG A 88 -4.72 -6.22 1.90
N CYS A 89 -4.38 -6.04 0.63
CA CYS A 89 -3.63 -4.89 0.15
C CYS A 89 -4.37 -3.60 0.48
N LYS A 90 -3.76 -2.69 1.24
CA LYS A 90 -4.39 -1.43 1.69
C LYS A 90 -4.12 -0.25 0.78
N ALA A 91 -2.93 -0.19 0.19
CA ALA A 91 -2.49 0.90 -0.68
C ALA A 91 -3.24 0.90 -2.02
N PRO A 92 -3.47 2.08 -2.63
CA PRO A 92 -4.16 2.19 -3.92
C PRO A 92 -3.34 1.71 -5.12
N VAL A 93 -2.01 1.63 -4.97
CA VAL A 93 -1.08 1.13 -6.00
C VAL A 93 -0.30 -0.03 -5.41
N ILE A 94 -0.31 -1.16 -6.11
CA ILE A 94 0.34 -2.41 -5.70
C ILE A 94 1.04 -3.08 -6.89
N PHE A 95 1.85 -4.10 -6.63
CA PHE A 95 2.38 -4.96 -7.69
C PHE A 95 1.49 -6.18 -7.91
N LYS A 96 1.45 -6.66 -9.15
CA LYS A 96 0.93 -7.98 -9.54
C LYS A 96 2.01 -8.70 -10.36
N GLU A 97 2.42 -9.89 -9.92
CA GLU A 97 3.32 -10.76 -10.69
C GLU A 97 2.60 -11.34 -11.91
N ASN A 98 3.24 -11.24 -13.09
CA ASN A 98 2.70 -11.78 -14.33
C ASN A 98 2.69 -13.31 -14.29
N GLY A 99 1.65 -13.91 -14.87
CA GLY A 99 1.46 -15.36 -14.89
C GLY A 99 0.91 -15.99 -13.60
N LYS A 100 0.57 -15.18 -12.58
CA LYS A 100 -0.11 -15.65 -11.36
C LYS A 100 -1.43 -14.93 -11.12
N ASP A 101 -2.51 -15.68 -10.93
CA ASP A 101 -3.85 -15.12 -10.68
C ASP A 101 -3.91 -14.28 -9.40
N ASN A 102 -3.19 -14.70 -8.36
CA ASN A 102 -3.18 -14.05 -7.04
C ASN A 102 -1.80 -13.53 -6.63
N GLY A 103 -0.93 -13.18 -7.59
CA GLY A 103 0.46 -12.77 -7.38
C GLY A 103 0.65 -11.33 -6.85
N TYR A 104 -0.19 -10.85 -5.93
CA TYR A 104 -0.19 -9.45 -5.51
C TYR A 104 0.82 -9.15 -4.39
N ILE A 105 1.45 -7.97 -4.41
CA ILE A 105 2.41 -7.53 -3.39
C ILE A 105 2.08 -6.11 -2.94
N CYS A 106 1.93 -5.91 -1.62
CA CYS A 106 1.35 -4.68 -1.06
C CYS A 106 2.36 -3.63 -0.56
N SER A 107 3.64 -3.96 -0.43
CA SER A 107 4.66 -3.06 0.12
C SER A 107 6.07 -3.46 -0.33
N LEU A 108 7.04 -2.56 -0.21
CA LEU A 108 8.45 -2.83 -0.48
C LEU A 108 9.00 -3.93 0.45
N SER A 109 8.59 -3.93 1.72
CA SER A 109 8.95 -5.01 2.65
C SER A 109 8.40 -6.36 2.18
N CYS A 110 7.12 -6.42 1.77
CA CYS A 110 6.55 -7.66 1.22
C CYS A 110 7.24 -8.08 -0.08
N LEU A 111 7.61 -7.14 -0.95
CA LEU A 111 8.35 -7.43 -2.18
C LEU A 111 9.72 -8.02 -1.86
N SER A 112 10.49 -7.37 -0.97
CA SER A 112 11.80 -7.86 -0.56
C SER A 112 11.70 -9.27 0.02
N SER A 113 10.80 -9.52 0.97
CA SER A 113 10.63 -10.84 1.55
C SER A 113 10.11 -11.87 0.55
N TYR A 114 9.22 -11.50 -0.36
CA TYR A 114 8.74 -12.37 -1.43
C TYR A 114 9.85 -12.83 -2.36
N LEU A 115 10.76 -11.91 -2.73
CA LEU A 115 11.91 -12.23 -3.56
C LEU A 115 12.95 -13.05 -2.80
N CYS A 116 13.18 -12.76 -1.51
CA CYS A 116 14.16 -13.48 -0.69
C CYS A 116 13.76 -14.94 -0.38
N ILE A 117 12.47 -15.29 -0.40
CA ILE A 117 12.02 -16.67 -0.18
C ILE A 117 12.56 -17.64 -1.27
N ASP A 118 12.88 -17.15 -2.47
CA ASP A 118 13.36 -17.99 -3.58
C ASP A 118 14.89 -18.02 -3.74
N PHE A 119 15.63 -17.06 -3.16
CA PHE A 119 17.10 -17.01 -3.28
C PHE A 119 17.85 -17.68 -2.12
N GLY A 120 17.14 -18.13 -1.07
CA GLY A 120 17.76 -18.62 0.16
C GLY A 120 18.57 -17.53 0.90
N PRO A 121 18.97 -17.76 2.16
CA PRO A 121 19.98 -16.89 2.77
C PRO A 121 21.26 -16.94 1.92
N PRO A 122 22.02 -15.84 1.79
CA PRO A 122 23.35 -15.91 1.21
C PRO A 122 24.13 -16.99 1.95
N GLN A 123 24.62 -18.00 1.23
CA GLN A 123 25.59 -18.94 1.78
C GLN A 123 26.85 -18.13 2.07
N PHE A 124 27.01 -17.70 3.32
CA PHE A 124 28.28 -17.19 3.79
C PHE A 124 29.23 -18.39 3.80
N THR A 125 30.07 -18.50 2.77
CA THR A 125 31.26 -19.35 2.83
C THR A 125 32.18 -18.69 3.85
N GLU A 126 32.28 -19.28 5.04
CA GLU A 126 33.33 -18.95 6.01
C GLU A 126 34.69 -19.20 5.33
N ILE A 127 35.56 -18.18 5.35
CA ILE A 127 36.97 -18.28 4.97
C ILE A 127 37.77 -18.40 6.27
#